data_AF-A0A452YX24-F1
#
_entry.id   AF-A0A452YX24-F1
#
_cell.length_a   1.000
_cell.length_b   1.000
_cell.length_c   1.000
_cell.angle_alpha   90.00
_cell.angle_beta   90.00
_cell.angle_gamma   90.00
#
_symmetry.space_group_name_H-M   'P 1'
#
loop_
_entity.id
_entity.type
_entity.pdbx_description
1 polymer ?
#
loop_
_entity_poly.entity_id
_entity_poly.type
_entity_poly.pdbx_seq_one_letter_code
_entity_poly.pdbx_strand_id
1 'polypeptide(L)'
;KLSKSLLAKFNRCKYRKTAMTLLISLQAHWIGKNYYKRGPSGNDIHRTNVPTIRIEFRDLIWRDEMQLVYLNNVILPDEVDQ
;
A
#
# COMPACT_ATOMS: atom_id res chain seq x y z
N LYS A 1 10.98 21.68 -32.95
CA LYS A 1 10.23 20.41 -33.04
C LYS A 1 10.98 19.36 -32.23
N LEU A 2 10.37 18.77 -31.20
CA LEU A 2 11.01 17.70 -30.40
C LEU A 2 11.28 16.48 -31.29
N SER A 3 12.41 15.79 -31.07
CA SER A 3 12.69 14.55 -31.80
C SER A 3 11.67 13.47 -31.44
N LYS A 4 11.36 12.57 -32.39
CA LYS A 4 10.43 11.44 -32.15
C LYS A 4 10.85 10.60 -30.94
N SER A 5 12.16 10.49 -30.68
CA SER A 5 12.70 9.76 -29.52
C SER A 5 12.46 10.49 -28.19
N LEU A 6 12.57 11.83 -28.16
CA LEU A 6 12.21 12.64 -26.98
C LEU A 6 10.71 12.60 -26.71
N LEU A 7 9.87 12.69 -27.74
CA LEU A 7 8.41 12.58 -27.60
C LEU A 7 8.01 11.19 -27.07
N ALA A 8 8.64 10.12 -27.55
CA ALA A 8 8.40 8.77 -27.06
C ALA A 8 8.85 8.57 -25.60
N LYS A 9 9.97 9.19 -25.18
CA LYS A 9 10.42 9.19 -23.77
C LYS A 9 9.45 9.97 -22.88
N PHE A 10 9.03 11.16 -23.31
CA PHE A 10 8.05 11.98 -22.59
C PHE A 10 6.71 11.25 -22.44
N ASN A 11 6.19 10.68 -23.53
CA ASN A 11 4.95 9.91 -23.50
C ASN A 11 5.07 8.68 -22.59
N ARG A 12 6.17 7.91 -22.64
CA ARG A 12 6.38 6.79 -21.69
C ARG A 12 6.38 7.25 -20.23
N CYS A 13 7.06 8.35 -19.91
CA CYS A 13 7.07 8.90 -18.56
C CYS A 13 5.66 9.35 -18.13
N LYS A 14 4.91 9.99 -19.03
CA LYS A 14 3.53 10.42 -18.80
C LYS A 14 2.61 9.23 -18.53
N TYR A 15 2.59 8.21 -19.41
CA TYR A 15 1.77 7.02 -19.25
C TYR A 15 2.11 6.22 -17.99
N ARG A 16 3.39 6.13 -17.64
CA ARG A 16 3.83 5.45 -16.41
C ARG A 16 3.33 6.18 -15.16
N LYS A 17 3.42 7.51 -15.12
CA LYS A 17 2.89 8.31 -13.99
C LYS A 17 1.37 8.20 -13.90
N THR A 18 0.64 8.28 -15.01
CA THR A 18 -0.83 8.17 -15.00
C THR A 18 -1.29 6.78 -14.58
N ALA A 19 -0.61 5.71 -15.03
CA ALA A 19 -0.95 4.35 -14.63
C ALA A 19 -0.78 4.14 -13.11
N MET A 20 0.29 4.69 -12.53
CA MET A 20 0.54 4.65 -11.08
C MET A 20 -0.57 5.37 -10.30
N THR A 21 -0.93 6.59 -10.72
CA THR A 21 -1.98 7.38 -10.06
C THR A 21 -3.36 6.72 -10.15
N LEU A 22 -3.68 6.13 -11.31
CA LEU A 22 -4.94 5.41 -11.50
C LEU A 22 -5.04 4.19 -10.57
N LEU A 23 -3.96 3.41 -10.44
CA LEU A 23 -3.93 2.25 -9.55
C LEU A 23 -4.18 2.65 -8.08
N ILE A 24 -3.48 3.69 -7.60
CA ILE A 24 -3.64 4.23 -6.24
C ILE A 24 -5.08 4.67 -5.99
N SER A 25 -5.69 5.39 -6.95
CA SER A 25 -7.07 5.84 -6.82
C SER A 25 -8.07 4.68 -6.78
N LEU A 26 -7.79 3.61 -7.52
CA LEU A 26 -8.62 2.41 -7.56
C LEU A 26 -8.53 1.68 -6.21
N GLN A 27 -7.32 1.48 -5.69
CA GLN A 27 -7.13 0.88 -4.35
C GLN A 27 -7.84 1.67 -3.26
N ALA A 28 -7.71 3.00 -3.27
CA ALA A 28 -8.41 3.87 -2.35
C ALA A 28 -9.94 3.82 -2.50
N HIS A 29 -10.46 3.52 -3.69
CA HIS A 29 -11.89 3.37 -3.94
C HIS A 29 -12.44 2.04 -3.41
N TRP A 30 -11.76 0.93 -3.65
CA TRP A 30 -12.27 -0.40 -3.28
C TRP A 30 -11.97 -0.78 -1.83
N ILE A 31 -10.79 -0.45 -1.33
CA ILE A 31 -10.35 -0.89 0.01
C ILE A 31 -10.69 0.18 1.05
N GLY A 32 -10.43 1.44 0.73
CA GLY A 32 -10.59 2.56 1.67
C GLY A 32 -9.48 3.59 1.51
N LYS A 33 -9.73 4.83 1.90
CA LYS A 33 -8.73 5.91 1.80
C LYS A 33 -7.48 5.63 2.65
N ASN A 34 -7.62 4.82 3.70
CA ASN A 34 -6.54 4.50 4.65
C ASN A 34 -5.80 3.20 4.30
N TYR A 35 -5.99 2.63 3.10
CA TYR A 35 -5.43 1.32 2.74
C TYR A 35 -3.90 1.20 2.90
N TYR A 36 -3.17 2.32 2.88
CA TYR A 36 -1.72 2.37 3.03
C TYR A 36 -1.26 2.18 4.48
N LYS A 37 -2.15 2.40 5.47
CA LYS A 37 -1.84 2.20 6.88
C LYS A 37 -1.86 0.72 7.23
N ARG A 38 -0.90 0.28 8.02
CA ARG A 38 -0.81 -1.09 8.51
C ARG A 38 -1.79 -1.33 9.67
N GLY A 39 -2.15 -2.59 9.84
CA GLY A 39 -3.00 -3.05 10.93
C GLY A 39 -4.47 -2.61 10.79
N PRO A 40 -5.23 -2.59 11.90
CA PRO A 40 -6.67 -2.29 11.87
C PRO A 40 -6.98 -0.87 11.43
N SER A 41 -6.04 0.06 11.56
CA SER A 41 -6.19 1.47 11.20
C SER A 41 -6.40 1.72 9.70
N GLY A 42 -5.96 0.80 8.85
CA GLY A 42 -6.13 0.85 7.40
C GLY A 42 -7.41 0.22 6.88
N ASN A 43 -8.18 -0.47 7.74
CA ASN A 43 -9.37 -1.20 7.35
C ASN A 43 -10.63 -0.34 7.42
N ASP A 44 -11.41 -0.36 6.34
CA ASP A 44 -12.78 0.15 6.32
C ASP A 44 -13.75 -1.05 6.20
N ILE A 45 -14.37 -1.41 7.33
CA ILE A 45 -15.27 -2.58 7.42
C ILE A 45 -16.43 -2.49 6.43
N HIS A 46 -16.91 -1.28 6.13
CA HIS A 46 -18.05 -1.08 5.24
C HIS A 46 -17.72 -1.38 3.77
N ARG A 47 -16.43 -1.40 3.42
CA ARG A 47 -15.96 -1.71 2.06
C ARG A 47 -15.42 -3.12 1.94
N THR A 48 -14.59 -3.53 2.89
CA THR A 48 -13.87 -4.81 2.82
C THR A 48 -14.70 -5.98 3.33
N ASN A 49 -15.76 -5.72 4.10
CA ASN A 49 -16.53 -6.74 4.84
C ASN A 49 -15.64 -7.63 5.73
N VAL A 50 -14.52 -7.06 6.18
CA VAL A 50 -13.55 -7.72 7.03
C VAL A 50 -13.69 -7.16 8.45
N PRO A 51 -14.02 -8.00 9.44
CA PRO A 51 -13.99 -7.57 10.84
C PRO A 51 -12.61 -7.06 11.22
N THR A 52 -12.56 -5.89 11.87
CA THR A 52 -11.33 -5.24 12.31
C THR A 52 -10.47 -6.15 13.18
N ILE A 53 -11.11 -6.94 14.06
CA ILE A 53 -10.44 -7.93 14.93
C ILE A 53 -9.60 -8.95 14.15
N ARG A 54 -10.02 -9.33 12.93
CA ARG A 54 -9.27 -10.30 12.11
C ARG A 54 -7.95 -9.70 11.63
N ILE A 55 -7.96 -8.42 11.28
CA ILE A 55 -6.77 -7.71 10.81
C ILE A 55 -5.87 -7.40 11.98
N GLU A 56 -6.44 -7.02 13.13
CA GLU A 56 -5.70 -6.81 14.37
C GLU A 56 -4.97 -8.07 14.80
N PHE A 57 -5.66 -9.21 14.88
CA PHE A 57 -5.02 -10.50 15.20
C PHE A 57 -3.87 -10.81 14.23
N ARG A 58 -4.10 -10.63 12.93
CA ARG A 58 -3.05 -10.87 11.91
C ARG A 58 -1.85 -9.94 12.08
N ASP A 59 -2.08 -8.66 12.39
CA ASP A 59 -1.00 -7.69 12.60
C ASP A 59 -0.19 -8.02 13.85
N LEU A 60 -0.87 -8.36 14.95
CA LEU A 60 -0.22 -8.73 16.21
C LEU A 60 0.68 -9.95 16.05
N ILE A 61 0.16 -11.04 15.48
CA ILE A 61 0.95 -12.27 15.26
C ILE A 61 2.15 -11.99 14.36
N TRP A 62 1.96 -11.22 13.29
CA TRP A 62 3.06 -10.86 12.41
C TRP A 62 4.14 -10.04 13.13
N ARG A 63 3.76 -9.08 13.99
CA ARG A 63 4.70 -8.29 14.79
C ARG A 63 5.50 -9.18 15.75
N ASP A 64 4.83 -10.10 16.43
CA ASP A 64 5.46 -11.06 17.34
C ASP A 64 6.43 -11.99 16.58
N GLU A 65 6.02 -12.53 15.44
CA GLU A 65 6.87 -13.38 14.60
C GLU A 65 8.13 -12.64 14.11
N MET A 66 7.98 -11.39 13.67
CA MET A 66 9.13 -10.57 13.26
C MET A 66 10.06 -10.28 14.43
N GLN A 67 9.52 -9.94 15.60
CA GLN A 67 10.34 -9.75 16.80
C GLN A 67 11.13 -11.02 17.15
N LEU A 68 10.53 -12.20 17.04
CA LEU A 68 11.21 -13.47 17.29
C LEU A 68 12.33 -13.74 16.27
N VAL A 69 12.04 -13.60 14.98
CA VAL A 69 13.03 -13.85 13.90
C VAL A 69 14.24 -12.93 14.01
N TYR A 70 14.01 -11.67 14.36
CA TYR A 70 15.06 -10.65 14.45
C TYR A 70 15.58 -10.43 15.88
N LEU A 71 15.26 -11.31 16.83
CA LEU A 71 15.72 -11.25 18.23
C LEU A 71 15.48 -9.86 18.88
N ASN A 72 14.29 -9.30 18.67
CA ASN A 72 13.85 -7.97 19.11
C ASN A 72 14.63 -6.78 18.51
N ASN A 73 15.47 -7.00 17.50
CA ASN A 73 16.24 -5.95 16.82
C ASN A 73 15.56 -5.47 15.53
N VAL A 74 14.24 -5.23 15.55
CA VAL A 74 13.50 -4.81 14.37
C VAL A 74 12.58 -3.62 14.66
N ILE A 75 12.60 -2.65 13.74
CA ILE A 75 11.68 -1.52 13.70
C ILE A 75 10.64 -1.83 12.63
N LEU A 76 9.39 -2.03 13.06
CA LEU A 76 8.29 -2.40 12.16
C LEU A 76 7.64 -1.13 11.61
N PRO A 77 7.43 -1.03 10.28
CA PRO A 77 6.79 0.13 9.68
C PRO A 77 5.29 0.15 9.96
N ASP A 78 4.74 1.34 10.16
CA ASP A 78 3.29 1.56 10.32
C ASP A 78 2.54 1.68 8.99
N GLU A 79 3.26 1.67 7.87
CA GLU A 79 2.71 1.70 6.51
C GLU A 79 3.13 0.44 5.74
N VAL A 80 2.34 0.06 4.73
CA VAL A 80 2.57 -1.18 3.96
C VAL A 80 3.61 -0.97 2.85
N ASP A 81 3.61 0.20 2.21
CA ASP A 81 4.37 0.50 0.98
C ASP A 81 5.47 1.58 1.19
N GLN A 82 6.28 1.46 2.26
CA GLN A 82 7.50 2.30 2.45
C GLN A 82 8.74 1.67 1.81
#